data_AF-A0A6P0XS33-F1
#
_entry.id   AF-A0A6P0XS33-F1
#
_cell.length_a   1.000
_cell.length_b   1.000
_cell.length_c   1.000
_cell.angle_alpha   90.00
_cell.angle_beta   90.00
_cell.angle_gamma   90.00
#
_symmetry.space_group_name_H-M   'P 1'
#
loop_
_entity.id
_entity.type
_entity.pdbx_description
1 polymer ?
#
loop_
_entity_poly.entity_id
_entity_poly.type
_entity_poly.pdbx_seq_one_letter_code
_entity_poly.pdbx_strand_id
1 'polypeptide(L)' 'PLFLTFAGETIYYQGETSVWPAFINEAAYYEKGIAMCFSRKTKITQI' A
#
# COMPACT_ATOMS: atom_id res chain seq x y z
N PRO A 1 10.54 0.26 1.88
CA PRO A 1 10.18 -0.96 2.65
C PRO A 1 8.65 -1.05 2.73
N LEU A 2 8.06 -2.24 2.58
CA LEU A 2 6.60 -2.43 2.63
C LEU A 2 6.17 -3.24 3.85
N PHE A 3 6.83 -4.37 4.10
CA PHE A 3 6.57 -5.22 5.26
C PHE A 3 7.87 -5.59 5.96
N LEU A 4 7.73 -5.94 7.24
CA LEU A 4 8.77 -6.56 8.06
C LEU A 4 8.25 -7.93 8.51
N THR A 5 9.00 -8.98 8.24
CA THR A 5 8.65 -10.33 8.73
C THR A 5 8.93 -10.44 10.22
N PHE A 6 8.36 -11.45 10.89
CA PHE A 6 8.68 -11.72 12.29
C PHE A 6 10.14 -12.08 12.53
N ALA A 7 10.87 -12.54 11.50
CA ALA A 7 12.31 -12.78 11.55
C ALA A 7 13.16 -11.51 11.36
N GLY A 8 12.52 -10.35 11.15
CA GLY A 8 13.20 -9.06 10.94
C GLY A 8 13.61 -8.80 9.49
N GLU A 9 13.15 -9.60 8.53
CA GLU A 9 13.46 -9.39 7.11
C GLU A 9 12.54 -8.35 6.49
N THR A 10 13.11 -7.47 5.66
CA THR A 10 12.33 -6.43 4.98
C THR A 10 11.84 -6.91 3.61
N ILE A 11 10.53 -6.85 3.39
CA ILE A 11 9.93 -7.06 2.07
C ILE A 11 9.74 -5.68 1.43
N TYR A 12 10.38 -5.46 0.28
CA TYR A 12 10.30 -4.21 -0.48
C TYR A 12 9.19 -4.28 -1.53
N TYR A 13 8.63 -3.11 -1.87
CA TYR A 13 7.74 -2.97 -3.01
C TYR A 13 8.45 -3.34 -4.31
N GLN A 14 7.80 -4.18 -5.12
CA GLN A 14 8.33 -4.70 -6.39
C GLN A 14 7.58 -4.16 -7.61
N GLY A 15 6.66 -3.21 -7.44
CA GLY A 15 5.96 -2.63 -8.58
C GLY A 15 6.85 -1.69 -9.38
N GLU A 16 6.60 -1.62 -10.68
CA GLU A 16 7.43 -0.86 -11.64
C GLU A 16 7.28 0.66 -11.52
N THR A 17 6.20 1.13 -10.90
CA THR A 17 5.86 2.56 -10.84
C THR A 17 5.60 3.03 -9.42
N SER A 18 5.80 4.34 -9.18
CA SER A 18 5.44 4.94 -7.91
C SER A 18 3.93 4.90 -7.68
N VAL A 19 3.53 4.48 -6.48
CA VAL A 19 2.14 4.41 -6.03
C VAL A 19 1.95 5.19 -4.74
N TRP A 20 0.70 5.52 -4.43
CA TRP A 20 0.30 6.20 -3.20
C TRP A 20 -0.59 5.24 -2.40
N PRO A 21 -0.03 4.51 -1.42
CA PRO A 21 -0.82 3.60 -0.60
C PRO A 21 -1.82 4.37 0.28
N ALA A 22 -3.02 3.82 0.43
CA ALA A 22 -4.08 4.29 1.30
C ALA A 22 -4.58 3.16 2.19
N PHE A 23 -5.25 3.49 3.31
CA PHE A 23 -5.77 2.52 4.28
C PHE A 23 -4.70 1.55 4.81
N ILE A 24 -3.52 2.08 5.12
CA ILE A 24 -2.39 1.28 5.60
C ILE A 24 -2.71 0.74 7.00
N ASN A 25 -2.63 -0.58 7.17
CA ASN A 25 -2.79 -1.27 8.45
C ASN A 25 -4.17 -1.08 9.10
N GLU A 26 -5.23 -1.05 8.29
CA GLU A 26 -6.61 -0.92 8.76
C GLU A 26 -7.10 -2.21 9.44
N ALA A 27 -7.57 -2.11 10.69
CA ALA A 27 -8.02 -3.24 11.52
C ALA A 27 -9.16 -4.02 10.85
N ALA A 28 -10.13 -3.33 10.25
CA ALA A 28 -11.25 -3.97 9.58
C ALA A 28 -10.86 -4.75 8.31
N TYR A 29 -9.64 -4.57 7.81
CA TYR A 29 -9.16 -5.19 6.56
C TYR A 29 -8.32 -6.44 6.80
N TYR A 30 -7.95 -6.76 8.05
CA TYR A 30 -7.23 -7.98 8.38
C TYR A 30 -8.00 -9.24 7.95
N GLU A 31 -9.30 -9.32 8.26
CA GLU A 31 -10.17 -10.43 7.85
C GLU A 31 -10.33 -10.54 6.33
N LYS A 32 -10.00 -9.47 5.59
CA LYS A 32 -10.11 -9.38 4.13
C LYS A 32 -8.78 -9.69 3.43
N GLY A 33 -7.69 -9.86 4.18
CA GLY A 33 -6.35 -10.06 3.63
C GLY A 33 -5.81 -8.84 2.87
N ILE A 34 -6.28 -7.63 3.21
CA ILE A 34 -5.86 -6.38 2.56
C ILE A 34 -4.99 -5.59 3.54
N ALA A 35 -3.71 -5.44 3.23
CA ALA A 35 -2.81 -4.62 4.05
C ALA A 35 -2.94 -3.12 3.77
N MET A 36 -3.20 -2.76 2.50
CA MET A 36 -3.37 -1.40 2.00
C MET A 36 -3.91 -1.43 0.57
N CYS A 37 -4.45 -0.31 0.11
CA CYS A 37 -4.89 -0.11 -1.26
C CYS A 37 -3.91 0.81 -2.01
N PHE A 38 -3.41 0.38 -3.17
CA PHE A 38 -2.56 1.24 -4.00
C PHE A 38 -3.40 2.17 -4.87
N SER A 39 -3.02 3.44 -4.90
CA SER A 39 -3.62 4.45 -5.77
C SER A 39 -2.58 5.14 -6.65
N ARG A 40 -3.05 5.82 -7.69
CA ARG A 40 -2.25 6.71 -8.51
C ARG A 40 -2.72 8.15 -8.28
N LYS A 41 -1.77 9.06 -8.05
CA LYS A 41 -2.07 10.48 -7.96
C LYS A 41 -2.37 11.02 -9.37
N THR A 42 -3.55 11.62 -9.55
CA THR A 42 -3.94 12.27 -10.80
C THR A 42 -4.29 13.73 -10.54
N LYS A 43 -4.04 14.59 -11.52
CA LYS A 43 -4.49 15.99 -11.51
C LYS A 43 -5.77 16.08 -12.34
N ILE A 44 -6.85 16.53 -11.73
CA ILE A 44 -8.13 16.77 -12.41
C ILE A 44 -8.22 18.27 -12.70
N THR A 45 -8.54 18.63 -13.94
CA THR A 45 -8.91 20.00 -14.31
C THR A 45 -10.44 20.07 -14.30
N GLN A 46 -10.99 20.94 -13.45
CA GLN A 46 -12.42 21.24 -13.46
C GLN A 46 -12.66 22.42 -14.43
N ILE A 47 -13.65 22.26 -15.31
CA ILE A 47 -14.11 23.30 -16.25
C ILE A 47 -15.15 24.20 -15.60
#